data_AF-A0A672K9P4-F1
#
_entry.id   AF-A0A672K9P4-F1
#
_cell.length_a   1.000
_cell.length_b   1.000
_cell.length_c   1.000
_cell.angle_alpha   90.00
_cell.angle_beta   90.00
_cell.angle_gamma   90.00
#
_symmetry.space_group_name_H-M   'P 1'
#
loop_
_entity.id
_entity.type
_entity.pdbx_description
1 polymer ?
#
loop_
_entity_poly.entity_id
_entity_poly.type
_entity_poly.pdbx_seq_one_letter_code
_entity_poly.pdbx_strand_id
1 'polypeptide(L)'
;CFFHSFVILQIFDHYTNMYPQLIQNPKTLVAVKRFMAKQDEWSRAQVKRNTSDPLWIHTGLILAQLDGLQAGVTDWAKQHGRTPLSQFAVQFLNAVGDLLDLIPALVTGGMPGFNQYKAPPMGHCSALIKMLPGFENLLFAHSSWYTYAATMRIYKHWDFRLNEPHTATGKLSFSSYPGFLVSLDDFYLLGSGLMMTQTTNNIFNTSLYSYITPASLFSWQRVRLAHALASTGEQWAKTFSRYNSGTYNNQYMVVDVSKVNLGSSLEDGALTVVEQIPGLVEYSDQTQTLRRGYWPSYNVPFHRKIYDLSGYEQMWKEHGEDFSYDLCPRAKIFRRDQSSVRDLNSLKHIMRYNDYKSDPYSQGDPCKSICCRNDLWEHQASPGGCYDTKVTDLHMAQEFVAEAVNGPTTDGGLPVFSWGPFNSTSHQGLPPKYNFSFVLMQPQLFHP
;
A
#
# COMPACT_ATOMS: atom_id res chain seq x y z
N CYS A 1 -22.44 -5.36 -8.87
CA CYS A 1 -21.13 -5.17 -9.53
C CYS A 1 -21.12 -5.77 -10.94
N PHE A 2 -21.67 -5.07 -11.95
CA PHE A 2 -21.56 -5.46 -13.37
C PHE A 2 -20.57 -4.59 -14.16
N PHE A 3 -19.93 -3.61 -13.52
CA PHE A 3 -19.19 -2.52 -14.19
C PHE A 3 -17.68 -2.72 -14.36
N HIS A 4 -17.16 -3.93 -14.18
CA HIS A 4 -15.73 -4.22 -14.48
C HIS A 4 -15.50 -4.84 -15.86
N SER A 5 -16.53 -5.02 -16.69
CA SER A 5 -16.44 -5.68 -18.01
C SER A 5 -15.33 -5.12 -18.92
N PHE A 6 -15.04 -3.82 -18.87
CA PHE A 6 -13.99 -3.18 -19.67
C PHE A 6 -12.55 -3.47 -19.20
N VAL A 7 -12.38 -4.01 -17.99
CA VAL A 7 -11.05 -4.29 -17.41
C VAL A 7 -10.81 -5.76 -17.11
N ILE A 8 -11.72 -6.67 -17.51
CA ILE A 8 -11.60 -8.10 -17.19
C ILE A 8 -10.37 -8.72 -17.86
N LEU A 9 -10.03 -8.36 -19.10
CA LEU A 9 -8.81 -8.85 -19.73
C LEU A 9 -7.57 -8.48 -18.91
N GLN A 10 -7.51 -7.24 -18.42
CA GLN A 10 -6.44 -6.75 -17.56
C GLN A 10 -6.39 -7.49 -16.21
N ILE A 11 -7.50 -8.03 -15.71
CA ILE A 11 -7.49 -8.91 -14.52
C ILE A 11 -6.71 -10.20 -14.81
N PHE A 12 -6.92 -10.81 -15.98
CA PHE A 12 -6.19 -12.01 -16.40
C PHE A 12 -4.71 -11.73 -16.60
N ASP A 13 -4.37 -10.64 -17.29
CA ASP A 13 -2.98 -10.26 -17.56
C ASP A 13 -2.25 -9.92 -16.25
N HIS A 14 -2.89 -9.14 -15.37
CA HIS A 14 -2.32 -8.80 -14.07
C HIS A 14 -2.14 -10.03 -13.17
N TYR A 15 -3.10 -10.95 -13.13
CA TYR A 15 -2.94 -12.25 -12.45
C TYR A 15 -1.76 -13.04 -13.02
N THR A 16 -1.63 -13.11 -14.34
CA THR A 16 -0.53 -13.79 -15.04
C THR A 16 0.83 -13.20 -14.69
N ASN A 17 0.90 -11.88 -14.49
CA ASN A 17 2.12 -11.18 -14.11
C ASN A 17 2.45 -11.40 -12.63
N MET A 18 1.45 -11.30 -11.75
CA MET A 18 1.64 -11.31 -10.29
C MET A 18 1.75 -12.69 -9.66
N TYR A 19 1.01 -13.68 -10.16
CA TYR A 19 1.02 -15.04 -9.62
C TYR A 19 2.43 -15.64 -9.45
N PRO A 20 3.31 -15.65 -10.48
CA PRO A 20 4.65 -16.22 -10.35
C PRO A 20 5.58 -15.42 -9.43
N GLN A 21 5.25 -14.17 -9.09
CA GLN A 21 6.06 -13.36 -8.19
C GLN A 21 5.97 -13.87 -6.74
N LEU A 22 4.80 -14.41 -6.34
CA LEU A 22 4.53 -14.86 -4.98
C LEU A 22 4.46 -16.39 -4.85
N ILE A 23 3.90 -17.07 -5.84
CA ILE A 23 3.69 -18.53 -5.80
C ILE A 23 4.62 -19.21 -6.80
N GLN A 24 5.78 -19.64 -6.32
CA GLN A 24 6.84 -20.23 -7.15
C GLN A 24 6.90 -21.76 -7.08
N ASN A 25 6.26 -22.38 -6.09
CA ASN A 25 6.31 -23.82 -5.89
C ASN A 25 4.97 -24.40 -5.36
N PRO A 26 4.72 -25.71 -5.58
CA PRO A 26 3.48 -26.36 -5.16
C PRO A 26 3.25 -26.37 -3.65
N LYS A 27 4.31 -26.43 -2.82
CA LYS A 27 4.19 -26.45 -1.35
C LYS A 27 3.60 -25.13 -0.85
N THR A 28 4.10 -24.00 -1.34
CA THR A 28 3.55 -22.66 -1.06
C THR A 28 2.10 -22.56 -1.51
N LEU A 29 1.79 -23.00 -2.73
CA LEU A 29 0.42 -22.97 -3.26
C LEU A 29 -0.56 -23.71 -2.35
N VAL A 30 -0.23 -24.94 -1.92
CA VAL A 30 -1.10 -25.76 -1.07
C VAL A 30 -1.30 -25.11 0.30
N ALA A 31 -0.23 -24.60 0.91
CA ALA A 31 -0.30 -23.96 2.23
C ALA A 31 -1.17 -22.69 2.20
N VAL A 32 -0.93 -21.81 1.22
CA VAL A 32 -1.67 -20.56 1.05
C VAL A 32 -3.15 -20.83 0.74
N LYS A 33 -3.45 -21.73 -0.23
CA LYS A 33 -4.84 -22.12 -0.54
C LYS A 33 -5.59 -22.62 0.69
N ARG A 34 -4.95 -23.47 1.49
CA ARG A 34 -5.56 -24.02 2.71
C ARG A 34 -5.83 -22.94 3.75
N PHE A 35 -4.89 -22.03 3.97
CA PHE A 35 -5.06 -20.96 4.95
C PHE A 35 -6.16 -20.00 4.52
N MET A 36 -6.12 -19.52 3.28
CA MET A 36 -7.11 -18.56 2.75
C MET A 36 -8.51 -19.15 2.71
N ALA A 37 -8.66 -20.44 2.38
CA ALA A 37 -9.96 -21.11 2.44
C ALA A 37 -10.55 -21.10 3.86
N LYS A 38 -9.74 -21.41 4.88
CA LYS A 38 -10.17 -21.36 6.29
C LYS A 38 -10.50 -19.94 6.75
N GLN A 39 -9.75 -18.94 6.28
CA GLN A 39 -9.96 -17.53 6.63
C GLN A 39 -11.26 -16.99 6.02
N ASP A 40 -11.54 -17.34 4.75
CA ASP A 40 -12.79 -17.00 4.07
C ASP A 40 -14.00 -17.68 4.75
N GLU A 41 -13.89 -18.97 5.07
CA GLU A 41 -14.92 -19.72 5.80
C GLU A 41 -15.21 -19.08 7.18
N TRP A 42 -14.16 -18.78 7.94
CA TRP A 42 -14.30 -18.12 9.24
C TRP A 42 -14.96 -16.75 9.11
N SER A 43 -14.52 -15.92 8.17
CA SER A 43 -15.08 -14.58 7.95
C SER A 43 -16.57 -14.66 7.61
N ARG A 44 -16.96 -15.56 6.71
CA ARG A 44 -18.38 -15.78 6.35
C ARG A 44 -19.20 -16.31 7.52
N ALA A 45 -18.63 -17.17 8.36
CA ALA A 45 -19.29 -17.65 9.57
C ALA A 45 -19.53 -16.51 10.57
N GLN A 46 -18.56 -15.59 10.73
CA GLN A 46 -18.73 -14.42 11.60
C GLN A 46 -19.79 -13.46 11.08
N VAL A 47 -19.85 -13.20 9.77
CA VAL A 47 -20.90 -12.38 9.15
C VAL A 47 -22.29 -12.96 9.45
N LYS A 48 -22.47 -14.29 9.34
CA LYS A 48 -23.74 -14.94 9.65
C LYS A 48 -24.14 -14.87 11.13
N ARG A 49 -23.16 -14.87 12.04
CA ARG A 49 -23.39 -14.87 13.50
C ARG A 49 -23.65 -13.48 14.06
N ASN A 50 -23.05 -12.44 13.48
CA ASN A 50 -23.04 -11.09 14.03
C ASN A 50 -23.80 -10.13 13.09
N THR A 51 -25.13 -10.26 13.06
CA THR A 51 -25.97 -9.53 12.10
C THR A 51 -26.26 -8.08 12.45
N SER A 52 -25.91 -7.63 13.65
CA SER A 52 -26.14 -6.26 14.14
C SER A 52 -24.86 -5.45 14.38
N ASP A 53 -23.68 -6.07 14.32
CA ASP A 53 -22.40 -5.35 14.46
C ASP A 53 -22.04 -4.70 13.12
N PRO A 54 -21.89 -3.35 13.06
CA PRO A 54 -21.55 -2.66 11.83
C PRO A 54 -20.31 -3.22 11.11
N LEU A 55 -19.30 -3.65 11.87
CA LEU A 55 -18.09 -4.24 11.27
C LEU A 55 -18.42 -5.49 10.46
N TRP A 56 -19.26 -6.37 11.02
CA TRP A 56 -19.62 -7.63 10.37
C TRP A 56 -20.64 -7.44 9.24
N ILE A 57 -21.53 -6.45 9.34
CA ILE A 57 -22.39 -6.03 8.22
C ILE A 57 -21.51 -5.57 7.04
N HIS A 58 -20.56 -4.67 7.28
CA HIS A 58 -19.64 -4.19 6.24
C HIS A 58 -18.67 -5.26 5.74
N THR A 59 -18.27 -6.22 6.58
CA THR A 59 -17.51 -7.40 6.13
C THR A 59 -18.34 -8.21 5.14
N GLY A 60 -19.64 -8.39 5.42
CA GLY A 60 -20.57 -9.02 4.49
C GLY A 60 -20.63 -8.29 3.14
N LEU A 61 -20.69 -6.94 3.14
CA LEU A 61 -20.67 -6.14 1.91
C LEU A 61 -19.37 -6.30 1.11
N ILE A 62 -18.21 -6.32 1.79
CA ILE A 62 -16.90 -6.54 1.15
C ILE A 62 -16.83 -7.94 0.53
N LEU A 63 -17.28 -8.98 1.24
CA LEU A 63 -17.30 -10.35 0.73
C LEU A 63 -18.30 -10.49 -0.45
N ALA A 64 -19.45 -9.82 -0.38
CA ALA A 64 -20.39 -9.78 -1.50
C ALA A 64 -19.80 -9.06 -2.74
N GLN A 65 -18.99 -8.01 -2.53
CA GLN A 65 -18.27 -7.35 -3.62
C GLN A 65 -17.25 -8.31 -4.28
N LEU A 66 -16.54 -9.10 -3.47
CA LEU A 66 -15.61 -10.12 -3.94
C LEU A 66 -16.32 -11.23 -4.73
N ASP A 67 -17.47 -11.71 -4.24
CA ASP A 67 -18.30 -12.71 -4.92
C ASP A 67 -18.82 -12.17 -6.27
N GLY A 68 -19.25 -10.90 -6.29
CA GLY A 68 -19.66 -10.21 -7.51
C GLY A 68 -18.54 -10.07 -8.53
N LEU A 69 -17.29 -9.80 -8.08
CA LEU A 69 -16.12 -9.75 -8.94
C LEU A 69 -15.84 -11.13 -9.57
N GLN A 70 -15.85 -12.20 -8.77
CA GLN A 70 -15.68 -13.57 -9.27
C GLN A 70 -16.75 -13.93 -10.30
N ALA A 71 -18.02 -13.62 -10.00
CA ALA A 71 -19.14 -13.90 -10.90
C ALA A 71 -18.97 -13.18 -12.25
N GLY A 72 -18.61 -11.89 -12.23
CA GLY A 72 -18.38 -11.10 -13.44
C GLY A 72 -17.21 -11.61 -14.28
N VAL A 73 -16.08 -11.94 -13.64
CA VAL A 73 -14.91 -12.53 -14.33
C VAL A 73 -15.27 -13.89 -14.95
N THR A 74 -16.06 -14.70 -14.24
CA THR A 74 -16.49 -16.02 -14.72
C THR A 74 -17.41 -15.91 -15.93
N ASP A 75 -18.39 -15.01 -15.88
CA ASP A 75 -19.34 -14.78 -16.97
C ASP A 75 -18.62 -14.29 -18.24
N TRP A 76 -17.77 -13.26 -18.12
CA TRP A 76 -16.98 -12.76 -19.24
C TRP A 76 -16.08 -13.84 -19.85
N ALA A 77 -15.40 -14.65 -19.03
CA ALA A 77 -14.53 -15.71 -19.53
C ALA A 77 -15.31 -16.73 -20.36
N LYS A 78 -16.50 -17.14 -19.90
CA LYS A 78 -17.39 -18.05 -20.65
C LYS A 78 -17.83 -17.43 -21.98
N GLN A 79 -18.25 -16.16 -21.98
CA GLN A 79 -18.66 -15.44 -23.19
C GLN A 79 -17.54 -15.32 -24.23
N HIS A 80 -16.27 -15.33 -23.80
CA HIS A 80 -15.10 -15.21 -24.67
C HIS A 80 -14.36 -16.54 -24.90
N GLY A 81 -14.98 -17.69 -24.56
CA GLY A 81 -14.37 -19.02 -24.77
C GLY A 81 -13.07 -19.24 -23.98
N ARG A 82 -12.88 -18.54 -22.85
CA ARG A 82 -11.70 -18.64 -21.98
C ARG A 82 -12.00 -19.44 -20.72
N THR A 83 -10.97 -20.03 -20.13
CA THR A 83 -11.08 -20.68 -18.81
C THR A 83 -11.27 -19.59 -17.73
N PRO A 84 -12.33 -19.65 -16.91
CA PRO A 84 -12.53 -18.70 -15.81
C PRO A 84 -11.38 -18.72 -14.79
N LEU A 85 -11.04 -17.56 -14.24
CA LEU A 85 -10.21 -17.50 -13.04
C LEU A 85 -10.94 -18.22 -11.89
N SER A 86 -10.21 -19.02 -11.12
CA SER A 86 -10.75 -19.67 -9.93
C SER A 86 -11.04 -18.66 -8.81
N GLN A 87 -11.91 -19.00 -7.85
CA GLN A 87 -12.13 -18.20 -6.63
C GLN A 87 -10.82 -17.84 -5.93
N PHE A 88 -9.90 -18.81 -5.85
CA PHE A 88 -8.58 -18.59 -5.27
C PHE A 88 -7.78 -17.52 -6.03
N ALA A 89 -7.88 -17.46 -7.36
CA ALA A 89 -7.16 -16.46 -8.14
C ALA A 89 -7.67 -15.04 -7.86
N VAL A 90 -8.99 -14.86 -7.71
CA VAL A 90 -9.58 -13.56 -7.33
C VAL A 90 -9.24 -13.19 -5.88
N GLN A 91 -9.29 -14.16 -4.96
CA GLN A 91 -8.84 -13.94 -3.58
C GLN A 91 -7.33 -13.60 -3.50
N PHE A 92 -6.50 -14.28 -4.29
CA PHE A 92 -5.05 -14.05 -4.37
C PHE A 92 -4.74 -12.60 -4.73
N LEU A 93 -5.39 -12.05 -5.75
CA LEU A 93 -5.19 -10.65 -6.16
C LEU A 93 -5.48 -9.67 -5.01
N ASN A 94 -6.52 -9.94 -4.22
CA ASN A 94 -6.90 -9.07 -3.09
C ASN A 94 -5.98 -9.24 -1.87
N ALA A 95 -5.30 -10.38 -1.75
CA ALA A 95 -4.44 -10.70 -0.62
C ALA A 95 -2.94 -10.49 -0.93
N VAL A 96 -2.55 -9.89 -2.07
CA VAL A 96 -1.14 -9.75 -2.48
C VAL A 96 -0.25 -9.16 -1.36
N GLY A 97 -0.71 -8.11 -0.67
CA GLY A 97 0.01 -7.54 0.47
C GLY A 97 0.09 -8.49 1.66
N ASP A 98 -1.02 -9.16 2.00
CA ASP A 98 -1.08 -10.13 3.10
C ASP A 98 -0.17 -11.35 2.86
N LEU A 99 -0.01 -11.75 1.60
CA LEU A 99 0.84 -12.87 1.20
C LEU A 99 2.33 -12.63 1.45
N LEU A 100 2.76 -11.36 1.56
CA LEU A 100 4.15 -11.01 1.86
C LEU A 100 4.57 -11.51 3.25
N ASP A 101 3.68 -11.49 4.23
CA ASP A 101 3.93 -12.04 5.57
C ASP A 101 3.42 -13.47 5.72
N LEU A 102 2.30 -13.80 5.08
CA LEU A 102 1.66 -15.11 5.22
C LEU A 102 2.51 -16.24 4.63
N ILE A 103 3.14 -16.04 3.46
CA ILE A 103 3.97 -17.08 2.84
C ILE A 103 5.16 -17.46 3.74
N PRO A 104 5.98 -16.49 4.23
CA PRO A 104 7.02 -16.77 5.22
C PRO A 104 6.52 -17.48 6.48
N ALA A 105 5.35 -17.10 6.99
CA ALA A 105 4.76 -17.70 8.19
C ALA A 105 4.33 -19.17 7.98
N LEU A 106 3.84 -19.53 6.79
CA LEU A 106 3.32 -20.86 6.49
C LEU A 106 4.37 -21.85 6.00
N VAL A 107 5.42 -21.36 5.33
CA VAL A 107 6.43 -22.20 4.69
C VAL A 107 7.77 -21.93 5.36
N THR A 108 7.90 -22.35 6.62
CA THR A 108 9.16 -22.31 7.37
C THR A 108 10.19 -23.20 6.65
N GLY A 109 11.23 -22.56 6.11
CA GLY A 109 12.28 -23.23 5.31
C GLY A 109 12.91 -22.38 4.21
N GLY A 110 12.48 -21.12 4.02
CA GLY A 110 13.08 -20.20 3.04
C GLY A 110 13.63 -18.89 3.60
N MET A 111 13.38 -18.57 4.88
CA MET A 111 13.90 -17.35 5.49
C MET A 111 15.20 -17.65 6.22
N PRO A 112 16.32 -17.01 5.83
CA PRO A 112 17.52 -17.07 6.63
C PRO A 112 17.24 -16.51 8.03
N GLY A 113 17.78 -17.15 9.07
CA GLY A 113 17.84 -16.51 10.39
C GLY A 113 18.63 -15.20 10.32
N PHE A 114 18.66 -14.43 11.42
CA PHE A 114 19.39 -13.16 11.55
C PHE A 114 20.78 -13.15 10.87
N ASN A 115 21.49 -14.28 10.91
CA ASN A 115 22.83 -14.49 10.34
C ASN A 115 22.93 -14.59 8.80
N GLN A 116 21.84 -14.54 8.03
CA GLN A 116 21.89 -14.70 6.56
C GLN A 116 20.96 -13.70 5.83
N TYR A 117 20.78 -12.50 6.37
CA TYR A 117 19.95 -11.47 5.73
C TYR A 117 20.36 -11.25 4.26
N LYS A 118 19.44 -11.58 3.35
CA LYS A 118 19.36 -10.98 2.02
C LYS A 118 18.25 -9.95 2.10
N ALA A 119 18.50 -8.74 1.57
CA ALA A 119 17.48 -7.71 1.48
C ALA A 119 16.17 -8.34 0.99
N PRO A 120 15.05 -8.21 1.73
CA PRO A 120 13.83 -8.90 1.37
C PRO A 120 13.43 -8.45 -0.04
N PRO A 121 13.04 -9.38 -0.93
CA PRO A 121 12.63 -9.04 -2.29
C PRO A 121 11.29 -8.27 -2.36
N MET A 122 10.82 -7.69 -1.25
CA MET A 122 9.44 -7.25 -1.06
C MET A 122 9.32 -5.74 -0.80
N GLY A 123 8.16 -5.21 -1.18
CA GLY A 123 7.94 -3.78 -1.48
C GLY A 123 8.22 -2.80 -0.34
N HIS A 124 8.88 -1.71 -0.70
CA HIS A 124 9.33 -0.65 0.20
C HIS A 124 8.75 0.72 -0.21
N CYS A 125 7.53 1.09 0.18
CA CYS A 125 7.00 2.40 -0.22
C CYS A 125 7.70 3.60 0.48
N SER A 126 7.60 4.78 -0.14
CA SER A 126 7.97 6.07 0.47
C SER A 126 6.73 6.98 0.50
N ALA A 127 6.48 7.65 1.63
CA ALA A 127 5.39 8.63 1.75
C ALA A 127 5.88 9.94 2.40
N LEU A 128 5.23 11.04 2.04
CA LEU A 128 5.48 12.36 2.61
C LEU A 128 4.18 13.12 2.78
N ILE A 129 3.93 13.57 4.00
CA ILE A 129 2.89 14.56 4.32
C ILE A 129 3.62 15.84 4.66
N LYS A 130 3.38 16.91 3.90
CA LYS A 130 4.10 18.18 4.01
C LYS A 130 3.12 19.29 4.36
N MET A 131 3.32 19.89 5.52
CA MET A 131 2.66 21.14 5.89
C MET A 131 3.52 22.31 5.43
N LEU A 132 2.94 23.23 4.64
CA LEU A 132 3.64 24.45 4.21
C LEU A 132 3.86 25.42 5.39
N PRO A 133 4.89 26.30 5.34
CA PRO A 133 5.41 27.01 6.51
C PRO A 133 4.40 27.87 7.29
N GLY A 134 3.50 28.56 6.60
CA GLY A 134 2.43 29.36 7.17
C GLY A 134 1.08 28.63 7.22
N PHE A 135 1.09 27.29 7.12
CA PHE A 135 -0.09 26.44 7.00
C PHE A 135 -0.94 26.76 5.76
N GLU A 136 -0.34 27.27 4.69
CA GLU A 136 -1.03 27.72 3.49
C GLU A 136 -1.67 26.56 2.73
N ASN A 137 -1.05 25.38 2.78
CA ASN A 137 -1.55 24.17 2.16
C ASN A 137 -0.92 22.93 2.79
N LEU A 138 -1.65 21.80 2.82
CA LEU A 138 -1.14 20.49 3.21
C LEU A 138 -1.00 19.63 1.96
N LEU A 139 0.21 19.18 1.70
CA LEU A 139 0.54 18.32 0.56
C LEU A 139 0.69 16.88 1.02
N PHE A 140 0.24 15.94 0.20
CA PHE A 140 0.14 14.54 0.56
C PHE A 140 0.57 13.66 -0.61
N ALA A 141 1.56 12.80 -0.38
CA ALA A 141 2.13 11.98 -1.44
C ALA A 141 2.56 10.59 -1.00
N HIS A 142 2.55 9.69 -1.98
CA HIS A 142 3.00 8.32 -1.84
C HIS A 142 3.63 7.81 -3.14
N SER A 143 4.79 7.16 -3.03
CA SER A 143 5.47 6.46 -4.12
C SER A 143 5.58 4.97 -3.77
N SER A 144 4.85 4.13 -4.50
CA SER A 144 4.86 2.68 -4.30
C SER A 144 6.16 2.07 -4.81
N TRP A 145 6.75 1.15 -4.04
CA TRP A 145 7.81 0.29 -4.54
C TRP A 145 7.44 -1.17 -4.44
N TYR A 146 7.56 -1.90 -5.53
CA TYR A 146 7.41 -3.35 -5.58
C TYR A 146 7.96 -3.88 -6.92
N THR A 147 7.63 -5.10 -7.33
CA THR A 147 8.00 -5.62 -8.67
C THR A 147 7.35 -4.77 -9.77
N TYR A 148 8.09 -4.46 -10.83
CA TYR A 148 7.55 -3.72 -11.98
C TYR A 148 6.48 -4.52 -12.74
N ALA A 149 6.41 -5.84 -12.54
CA ALA A 149 5.33 -6.69 -13.04
C ALA A 149 3.94 -6.24 -12.51
N ALA A 150 3.90 -5.50 -11.38
CA ALA A 150 2.69 -4.95 -10.81
C ALA A 150 2.17 -3.70 -11.55
N THR A 151 2.91 -3.08 -12.46
CA THR A 151 2.59 -1.76 -13.06
C THR A 151 1.40 -1.73 -14.03
N MET A 152 0.55 -2.76 -14.02
CA MET A 152 -0.77 -2.71 -14.66
C MET A 152 -1.72 -1.96 -13.73
N ARG A 153 -1.90 -0.66 -13.96
CA ARG A 153 -2.56 0.23 -13.00
C ARG A 153 -3.98 0.57 -13.40
N ILE A 154 -4.83 0.77 -12.40
CA ILE A 154 -6.14 1.39 -12.53
C ILE A 154 -6.30 2.37 -11.37
N TYR A 155 -6.50 3.65 -11.68
CA TYR A 155 -6.96 4.61 -10.68
C TYR A 155 -8.48 4.52 -10.57
N LYS A 156 -9.01 4.38 -9.35
CA LYS A 156 -10.41 4.03 -9.10
C LYS A 156 -11.12 5.14 -8.36
N HIS A 157 -12.33 5.45 -8.82
CA HIS A 157 -13.30 6.30 -8.12
C HIS A 157 -14.55 5.45 -7.88
N TRP A 158 -14.90 5.22 -6.62
CA TRP A 158 -16.09 4.49 -6.22
C TRP A 158 -17.04 5.41 -5.48
N ASP A 159 -18.33 5.27 -5.78
CA ASP A 159 -19.42 5.90 -5.06
C ASP A 159 -20.48 4.82 -4.79
N PHE A 160 -20.42 4.24 -3.60
CA PHE A 160 -21.38 3.25 -3.13
C PHE A 160 -22.47 3.93 -2.30
N ARG A 161 -23.70 3.90 -2.81
CA ARG A 161 -24.90 4.29 -2.05
C ARG A 161 -25.30 3.17 -1.10
N LEU A 162 -24.61 3.09 0.04
CA LEU A 162 -24.90 2.13 1.10
C LEU A 162 -26.00 2.68 2.01
N ASN A 163 -27.06 1.90 2.20
CA ASN A 163 -28.17 2.22 3.12
C ASN A 163 -27.97 1.49 4.45
N GLU A 164 -26.86 1.80 5.14
CA GLU A 164 -26.51 1.24 6.44
C GLU A 164 -26.13 2.40 7.38
N PRO A 165 -26.84 2.60 8.52
CA PRO A 165 -26.73 3.82 9.33
C PRO A 165 -25.34 4.15 9.89
N HIS A 166 -24.48 3.15 10.06
CA HIS A 166 -23.13 3.33 10.62
C HIS A 166 -22.06 3.56 9.55
N THR A 167 -22.45 3.67 8.27
CA THR A 167 -21.54 3.97 7.17
C THR A 167 -21.09 5.43 7.24
N ALA A 168 -19.79 5.64 7.45
CA ALA A 168 -19.17 6.96 7.36
C ALA A 168 -19.06 7.43 5.89
N THR A 169 -18.64 6.54 4.98
CA THR A 169 -18.61 6.86 3.55
C THR A 169 -18.61 5.62 2.65
N GLY A 170 -19.25 5.74 1.49
CA GLY A 170 -19.08 4.84 0.35
C GLY A 170 -18.31 5.48 -0.82
N LYS A 171 -17.86 6.74 -0.67
CA LYS A 171 -17.11 7.49 -1.69
C LYS A 171 -15.61 7.35 -1.46
N LEU A 172 -14.88 6.88 -2.47
CA LEU A 172 -13.46 6.54 -2.39
C LEU A 172 -12.76 6.91 -3.69
N SER A 173 -11.57 7.52 -3.62
CA SER A 173 -10.69 7.72 -4.77
C SER A 173 -9.28 7.23 -4.44
N PHE A 174 -8.73 6.32 -5.24
CA PHE A 174 -7.49 5.64 -4.89
C PHE A 174 -6.78 5.02 -6.09
N SER A 175 -5.45 4.97 -6.04
CA SER A 175 -4.65 4.18 -6.99
C SER A 175 -4.80 2.70 -6.72
N SER A 176 -4.81 1.85 -7.76
CA SER A 176 -5.08 0.42 -7.60
C SER A 176 -4.62 -0.39 -8.83
N TYR A 177 -5.10 -1.63 -8.92
CA TYR A 177 -4.76 -2.65 -9.90
C TYR A 177 -6.02 -3.38 -10.40
N PRO A 178 -5.98 -4.00 -11.59
CA PRO A 178 -7.07 -4.86 -12.07
C PRO A 178 -7.40 -5.99 -11.08
N GLY A 179 -8.68 -6.12 -10.71
CA GLY A 179 -9.18 -7.20 -9.85
C GLY A 179 -8.97 -6.97 -8.35
N PHE A 180 -8.25 -5.91 -7.97
CA PHE A 180 -8.07 -5.55 -6.58
C PHE A 180 -9.28 -4.76 -6.09
N LEU A 181 -9.78 -5.09 -4.91
CA LEU A 181 -10.82 -4.35 -4.21
C LEU A 181 -10.21 -3.45 -3.11
N VAL A 182 -8.92 -3.16 -3.23
CA VAL A 182 -8.07 -2.37 -2.33
C VAL A 182 -7.00 -1.64 -3.19
N SER A 183 -6.29 -0.68 -2.61
CA SER A 183 -5.24 0.06 -3.30
C SER A 183 -3.97 -0.79 -3.43
N LEU A 184 -3.60 -1.53 -2.38
CA LEU A 184 -2.28 -2.13 -2.14
C LEU A 184 -1.18 -1.09 -1.98
N ASP A 185 -1.22 0.03 -2.70
CA ASP A 185 -0.11 0.99 -2.71
C ASP A 185 0.32 1.47 -1.34
N ASP A 186 -0.51 2.13 -0.53
CA ASP A 186 -1.93 2.50 -0.57
C ASP A 186 -2.02 4.04 -0.60
N PHE A 187 -2.95 4.59 -1.38
CA PHE A 187 -3.24 6.02 -1.40
C PHE A 187 -4.75 6.21 -1.57
N TYR A 188 -5.38 6.88 -0.63
CA TYR A 188 -6.83 7.03 -0.55
C TYR A 188 -7.27 8.45 -0.21
N LEU A 189 -8.26 8.93 -0.94
CA LEU A 189 -9.09 10.10 -0.62
C LEU A 189 -10.50 9.59 -0.33
N LEU A 190 -11.02 9.90 0.85
CA LEU A 190 -12.23 9.28 1.40
C LEU A 190 -13.31 10.33 1.60
N GLY A 191 -14.55 10.01 1.27
CA GLY A 191 -15.66 10.94 1.42
C GLY A 191 -16.06 11.27 2.85
N SER A 192 -15.45 10.61 3.84
CA SER A 192 -15.53 10.99 5.25
C SER A 192 -14.64 12.20 5.60
N GLY A 193 -13.85 12.72 4.66
CA GLY A 193 -12.86 13.77 4.90
C GLY A 193 -11.51 13.25 5.37
N LEU A 194 -11.29 11.93 5.29
CA LEU A 194 -10.02 11.31 5.62
C LEU A 194 -9.16 11.11 4.37
N MET A 195 -7.85 11.31 4.51
CA MET A 195 -6.85 10.90 3.52
C MET A 195 -5.97 9.83 4.17
N MET A 196 -5.69 8.73 3.47
CA MET A 196 -4.92 7.62 4.03
C MET A 196 -3.86 7.13 3.06
N THR A 197 -2.65 6.95 3.60
CA THR A 197 -1.55 6.26 2.92
C THR A 197 -0.78 5.42 3.94
N GLN A 198 0.13 4.58 3.50
CA GLN A 198 0.90 3.67 4.35
C GLN A 198 2.26 3.36 3.72
N THR A 199 3.18 2.82 4.52
CA THR A 199 4.35 2.11 4.00
C THR A 199 4.56 0.81 4.77
N THR A 200 5.01 -0.24 4.09
CA THR A 200 5.18 -1.58 4.69
C THR A 200 6.37 -1.65 5.63
N ASN A 201 6.17 -2.12 6.85
CA ASN A 201 7.24 -2.51 7.76
C ASN A 201 7.52 -4.01 7.64
N ASN A 202 8.74 -4.43 7.92
CA ASN A 202 9.12 -5.84 7.93
C ASN A 202 8.94 -6.45 9.33
N ILE A 203 8.79 -7.78 9.37
CA ILE A 203 8.84 -8.55 10.61
C ILE A 203 10.11 -9.40 10.60
N PHE A 204 11.14 -8.96 11.33
CA PHE A 204 12.39 -9.72 11.47
C PHE A 204 12.32 -10.73 12.61
N ASN A 205 11.56 -10.41 13.66
CA ASN A 205 11.26 -11.36 14.73
C ASN A 205 10.18 -12.35 14.30
N THR A 206 10.60 -13.44 13.65
CA THR A 206 9.69 -14.47 13.10
C THR A 206 8.92 -15.26 14.17
N SER A 207 9.28 -15.17 15.46
CA SER A 207 8.47 -15.75 16.54
C SER A 207 7.05 -15.16 16.59
N LEU A 208 6.88 -13.93 16.12
CA LEU A 208 5.58 -13.25 16.00
C LEU A 208 4.65 -13.93 14.99
N TYR A 209 5.16 -14.70 14.03
CA TYR A 209 4.32 -15.41 13.06
C TYR A 209 3.42 -16.47 13.71
N SER A 210 3.71 -16.88 14.95
CA SER A 210 2.81 -17.73 15.74
C SER A 210 1.43 -17.11 16.01
N TYR A 211 1.30 -15.77 15.94
CA TYR A 211 0.02 -15.07 16.09
C TYR A 211 -0.83 -15.04 14.81
N ILE A 212 -0.27 -15.43 13.66
CA ILE A 212 -1.00 -15.43 12.38
C ILE A 212 -1.90 -16.67 12.31
N THR A 213 -3.21 -16.44 12.36
CA THR A 213 -4.22 -17.52 12.31
C THR A 213 -5.32 -17.22 11.30
N PRO A 214 -6.00 -18.25 10.74
CA PRO A 214 -7.13 -18.03 9.84
C PRO A 214 -8.34 -17.35 10.52
N ALA A 215 -8.39 -17.32 11.85
CA ALA A 215 -9.46 -16.67 12.61
C ALA A 215 -9.19 -15.16 12.78
N SER A 216 -8.93 -14.48 11.66
CA SER A 216 -8.58 -13.06 11.58
C SER A 216 -9.09 -12.46 10.28
N LEU A 217 -9.13 -11.13 10.19
CA LEU A 217 -9.44 -10.41 8.95
C LEU A 217 -8.13 -9.94 8.31
N PHE A 218 -7.95 -10.23 7.02
CA PHE A 218 -6.78 -9.76 6.27
C PHE A 218 -6.72 -8.22 6.24
N SER A 219 -5.51 -7.67 6.10
CA SER A 219 -5.29 -6.22 6.10
C SER A 219 -6.12 -5.52 5.05
N TRP A 220 -6.23 -6.05 3.83
CA TRP A 220 -7.07 -5.43 2.80
C TRP A 220 -8.55 -5.32 3.20
N GLN A 221 -9.06 -6.29 3.98
CA GLN A 221 -10.43 -6.27 4.51
C GLN A 221 -10.55 -5.21 5.59
N ARG A 222 -9.60 -5.17 6.54
CA ARG A 222 -9.61 -4.23 7.67
C ARG A 222 -9.41 -2.79 7.23
N VAL A 223 -8.56 -2.53 6.24
CA VAL A 223 -8.41 -1.22 5.59
C VAL A 223 -9.74 -0.76 4.99
N ARG A 224 -10.41 -1.62 4.21
CA ARG A 224 -11.73 -1.33 3.62
C ARG A 224 -12.82 -1.09 4.68
N LEU A 225 -12.80 -1.82 5.78
CA LEU A 225 -13.70 -1.62 6.91
C LEU A 225 -13.46 -0.28 7.61
N ALA A 226 -12.20 0.06 7.88
CA ALA A 226 -11.83 1.32 8.48
C ALA A 226 -12.24 2.52 7.60
N HIS A 227 -12.08 2.42 6.28
CA HIS A 227 -12.58 3.43 5.35
C HIS A 227 -14.10 3.61 5.39
N ALA A 228 -14.85 2.51 5.47
CA ALA A 228 -16.31 2.56 5.44
C ALA A 228 -16.92 3.09 6.74
N LEU A 229 -16.24 2.91 7.88
CA LEU A 229 -16.81 3.13 9.22
C LEU A 229 -16.21 4.33 9.98
N ALA A 230 -15.06 4.86 9.57
CA ALA A 230 -14.38 5.92 10.31
C ALA A 230 -14.58 7.32 9.72
N SER A 231 -14.80 8.29 10.62
CA SER A 231 -14.83 9.72 10.32
C SER A 231 -13.66 10.50 10.93
N THR A 232 -12.82 9.84 11.74
CA THR A 232 -11.62 10.43 12.37
C THR A 232 -10.47 9.44 12.30
N GLY A 233 -9.23 9.93 12.41
CA GLY A 233 -8.04 9.08 12.45
C GLY A 233 -8.05 8.06 13.61
N GLU A 234 -8.53 8.45 14.79
CA GLU A 234 -8.65 7.55 15.94
C GLU A 234 -9.70 6.44 15.71
N GLN A 235 -10.86 6.77 15.14
CA GLN A 235 -11.86 5.77 14.77
C GLN A 235 -11.33 4.80 13.70
N TRP A 236 -10.54 5.32 12.74
CA TRP A 236 -9.90 4.50 11.73
C TRP A 236 -8.96 3.49 12.38
N ALA A 237 -8.10 3.95 13.31
CA ALA A 237 -7.17 3.09 14.03
C ALA A 237 -7.88 2.01 14.87
N LYS A 238 -8.93 2.41 15.61
CA LYS A 238 -9.74 1.47 16.43
C LYS A 238 -10.42 0.41 15.56
N THR A 239 -10.99 0.82 14.42
CA THR A 239 -11.66 -0.11 13.49
C THR A 239 -10.65 -1.06 12.85
N PHE A 240 -9.54 -0.53 12.34
CA PHE A 240 -8.47 -1.31 11.72
C PHE A 240 -7.83 -2.33 12.68
N SER A 241 -7.75 -2.01 13.97
CA SER A 241 -7.16 -2.89 15.00
C SER A 241 -7.97 -4.16 15.27
N ARG A 242 -9.27 -4.19 14.93
CA ARG A 242 -10.15 -5.33 15.21
C ARG A 242 -9.75 -6.52 14.32
N TYR A 243 -9.62 -7.70 14.94
CA TYR A 243 -9.28 -8.96 14.25
C TYR A 243 -7.98 -8.88 13.44
N ASN A 244 -6.96 -8.17 13.95
CA ASN A 244 -5.63 -8.07 13.36
C ASN A 244 -5.10 -9.45 12.92
N SER A 245 -4.72 -9.58 11.65
CA SER A 245 -4.18 -10.79 11.06
C SER A 245 -2.67 -10.96 11.25
N GLY A 246 -1.95 -9.88 11.56
CA GLY A 246 -0.48 -9.88 11.54
C GLY A 246 0.11 -10.02 10.14
N THR A 247 -0.69 -9.76 9.11
CA THR A 247 -0.27 -9.84 7.70
C THR A 247 -0.36 -8.47 7.06
N TYR A 248 0.50 -8.21 6.10
CA TYR A 248 0.71 -6.88 5.51
C TYR A 248 0.95 -5.80 6.57
N ASN A 249 2.03 -5.96 7.32
CA ASN A 249 2.35 -5.12 8.46
C ASN A 249 2.84 -3.75 7.99
N ASN A 250 2.06 -2.70 8.23
CA ASN A 250 2.32 -1.36 7.70
C ASN A 250 2.35 -0.29 8.81
N GLN A 251 2.95 0.85 8.48
CA GLN A 251 2.65 2.15 9.10
C GLN A 251 1.65 2.90 8.24
N TYR A 252 0.43 3.09 8.73
CA TYR A 252 -0.62 3.91 8.11
C TYR A 252 -0.58 5.33 8.67
N MET A 253 -0.82 6.31 7.80
CA MET A 253 -0.92 7.72 8.11
C MET A 253 -2.30 8.19 7.66
N VAL A 254 -3.12 8.60 8.62
CA VAL A 254 -4.50 9.05 8.39
C VAL A 254 -4.58 10.53 8.71
N VAL A 255 -4.78 11.34 7.68
CA VAL A 255 -5.02 12.78 7.82
C VAL A 255 -6.51 13.04 7.90
N ASP A 256 -6.94 13.77 8.92
CA ASP A 256 -8.31 14.24 9.07
C ASP A 256 -8.40 15.69 8.59
N VAL A 257 -9.01 15.90 7.41
CA VAL A 257 -9.10 17.22 6.77
C VAL A 257 -9.90 18.20 7.62
N SER A 258 -10.85 17.73 8.44
CA SER A 258 -11.65 18.60 9.31
C SER A 258 -10.85 19.25 10.43
N LYS A 259 -9.61 18.78 10.66
CA LYS A 259 -8.67 19.26 11.68
C LYS A 259 -7.56 20.15 11.11
N VAL A 260 -7.62 20.46 9.82
CA VAL A 260 -6.64 21.29 9.10
C VAL A 260 -7.27 22.64 8.74
N ASN A 261 -7.00 23.66 9.56
CA ASN A 261 -7.45 25.03 9.31
C ASN A 261 -6.33 25.81 8.61
N LEU A 262 -6.37 25.85 7.27
CA LEU A 262 -5.34 26.52 6.46
C LEU A 262 -5.16 27.99 6.86
N GLY A 263 -3.90 28.44 6.86
CA GLY A 263 -3.49 29.79 7.26
C GLY A 263 -3.62 30.09 8.77
N SER A 264 -4.02 29.11 9.58
CA SER A 264 -4.32 29.32 11.00
C SER A 264 -3.70 28.25 11.91
N SER A 265 -4.19 27.01 11.85
CA SER A 265 -3.82 25.99 12.83
C SER A 265 -4.04 24.55 12.33
N LEU A 266 -3.19 23.64 12.80
CA LEU A 266 -3.52 22.20 12.83
C LEU A 266 -4.07 21.85 14.21
N GLU A 267 -5.27 21.30 14.29
CA GLU A 267 -5.87 20.80 15.54
C GLU A 267 -5.36 19.39 15.88
N ASP A 268 -5.25 19.06 17.17
CA ASP A 268 -4.94 17.70 17.60
C ASP A 268 -5.96 16.71 16.97
N GLY A 269 -5.45 15.58 16.50
CA GLY A 269 -6.16 14.60 15.68
C GLY A 269 -6.00 14.77 14.16
N ALA A 270 -5.35 15.83 13.68
CA ALA A 270 -5.16 16.05 12.24
C ALA A 270 -4.30 14.98 11.55
N LEU A 271 -3.35 14.36 12.25
CA LEU A 271 -2.58 13.22 11.75
C LEU A 271 -2.55 12.10 12.78
N THR A 272 -3.19 10.98 12.48
CA THR A 272 -3.07 9.74 13.26
C THR A 272 -2.14 8.76 12.54
N VAL A 273 -1.12 8.26 13.25
CA VAL A 273 -0.21 7.24 12.73
C VAL A 273 -0.53 5.91 13.41
N VAL A 274 -0.69 4.86 12.62
CA VAL A 274 -1.10 3.52 13.07
C VAL A 274 -0.07 2.50 12.57
N GLU A 275 0.44 1.64 13.44
CA GLU A 275 1.40 0.61 13.09
C GLU A 275 0.95 -0.76 13.56
N GLN A 276 1.11 -1.75 12.70
CA GLN A 276 0.73 -3.13 12.96
C GLN A 276 1.94 -4.07 12.89
N ILE A 277 1.94 -5.04 13.78
CA ILE A 277 2.69 -6.30 13.71
C ILE A 277 1.76 -7.47 14.08
N PRO A 278 2.17 -8.75 13.93
CA PRO A 278 1.37 -9.85 14.46
C PRO A 278 1.14 -9.70 15.97
N GLY A 279 -0.12 -9.74 16.37
CA GLY A 279 -0.54 -9.65 17.77
C GLY A 279 -0.65 -8.24 18.37
N LEU A 280 -0.24 -7.19 17.65
CA LEU A 280 -0.26 -5.82 18.19
C LEU A 280 -0.54 -4.77 17.10
N VAL A 281 -1.40 -3.81 17.43
CA VAL A 281 -1.56 -2.55 16.71
C VAL A 281 -1.35 -1.42 17.69
N GLU A 282 -0.48 -0.48 17.35
CA GLU A 282 -0.28 0.77 18.09
C GLU A 282 -0.69 1.95 17.23
N TYR A 283 -1.24 2.99 17.85
CA TYR A 283 -1.55 4.23 17.16
C TYR A 283 -1.37 5.44 18.08
N SER A 284 -1.04 6.58 17.49
CA SER A 284 -0.87 7.84 18.19
C SER A 284 -1.19 9.03 17.29
N ASP A 285 -1.59 10.13 17.91
CA ASP A 285 -1.71 11.43 17.25
C ASP A 285 -0.30 12.03 17.04
N GLN A 286 0.04 12.32 15.80
CA GLN A 286 1.32 12.90 15.35
C GLN A 286 1.17 14.32 14.79
N THR A 287 0.07 14.98 15.10
CA THR A 287 -0.18 16.39 14.72
C THR A 287 0.94 17.31 15.21
N GLN A 288 1.46 17.09 16.42
CA GLN A 288 2.57 17.89 16.96
C GLN A 288 3.84 17.84 16.08
N THR A 289 4.13 16.67 15.50
CA THR A 289 5.24 16.49 14.55
C THR A 289 4.92 17.20 13.24
N LEU A 290 3.70 17.02 12.71
CA LEU A 290 3.28 17.65 11.45
C LEU A 290 3.29 19.19 11.52
N ARG A 291 2.99 19.79 12.67
CA ARG A 291 3.12 21.25 12.90
C ARG A 291 4.54 21.76 12.68
N ARG A 292 5.57 20.92 12.85
CA ARG A 292 6.97 21.27 12.55
C ARG A 292 7.29 21.24 11.06
N GLY A 293 6.37 20.74 10.24
CA GLY A 293 6.37 20.94 8.80
C GLY A 293 6.22 19.67 7.98
N TYR A 294 6.47 18.47 8.50
CA TYR A 294 6.34 17.24 7.71
C TYR A 294 6.24 15.97 8.54
N TRP A 295 5.68 14.92 7.93
CA TRP A 295 5.75 13.53 8.36
C TRP A 295 6.26 12.65 7.22
N PRO A 296 7.45 12.02 7.34
CA PRO A 296 7.97 11.08 6.36
C PRO A 296 7.64 9.62 6.74
N SER A 297 7.58 8.72 5.76
CA SER A 297 7.45 7.27 5.99
C SER A 297 8.26 6.47 4.98
N TYR A 298 8.96 5.43 5.44
CA TYR A 298 10.03 4.77 4.68
C TYR A 298 10.36 3.34 5.19
N ASN A 299 9.34 2.56 5.57
CA ASN A 299 9.47 1.13 5.93
C ASN A 299 10.31 0.82 7.18
N VAL A 300 10.43 1.79 8.10
CA VAL A 300 10.99 1.58 9.43
C VAL A 300 9.96 2.04 10.45
N PRO A 301 9.58 1.21 11.44
CA PRO A 301 8.55 1.57 12.40
C PRO A 301 8.93 2.78 13.25
N PHE A 302 7.97 3.66 13.46
CA PHE A 302 8.08 4.86 14.29
C PHE A 302 7.85 4.55 15.78
N HIS A 303 6.79 3.81 16.11
CA HIS A 303 6.48 3.51 17.51
C HIS A 303 7.55 2.57 18.05
N ARG A 304 8.25 3.02 19.10
CA ARG A 304 9.41 2.30 19.66
C ARG A 304 9.11 0.84 19.99
N LYS A 305 7.92 0.58 20.55
CA LYS A 305 7.51 -0.79 20.90
C LYS A 305 7.30 -1.67 19.67
N ILE A 306 6.75 -1.13 18.57
CA ILE A 306 6.66 -1.84 17.30
C ILE A 306 8.05 -2.11 16.73
N TYR A 307 8.93 -1.11 16.70
CA TYR A 307 10.32 -1.22 16.24
C TYR A 307 11.08 -2.34 16.97
N ASP A 308 10.98 -2.37 18.30
CA ASP A 308 11.67 -3.34 19.15
C ASP A 308 11.11 -4.75 18.96
N LEU A 309 9.79 -4.92 19.05
CA LEU A 309 9.16 -6.25 18.97
C LEU A 309 9.32 -6.89 17.60
N SER A 310 9.31 -6.10 16.52
CA SER A 310 9.51 -6.60 15.16
C SER A 310 10.97 -6.90 14.82
N GLY A 311 11.93 -6.59 15.71
CA GLY A 311 13.33 -7.00 15.60
C GLY A 311 14.24 -6.00 14.88
N TYR A 312 13.81 -4.75 14.64
CA TYR A 312 14.65 -3.77 13.96
C TYR A 312 15.88 -3.36 14.77
N GLU A 313 15.81 -3.34 16.10
CA GLU A 313 16.98 -3.02 16.93
C GLU A 313 18.12 -4.02 16.72
N GLN A 314 17.79 -5.31 16.62
CA GLN A 314 18.77 -6.34 16.33
C GLN A 314 19.34 -6.18 14.92
N MET A 315 18.47 -5.94 13.93
CA MET A 315 18.91 -5.70 12.55
C MET A 315 19.83 -4.49 12.44
N TRP A 316 19.56 -3.41 13.18
CA TRP A 316 20.45 -2.25 13.21
C TRP A 316 21.83 -2.59 13.77
N LYS A 317 21.90 -3.34 14.89
CA LYS A 317 23.16 -3.76 15.50
C LYS A 317 23.99 -4.66 14.57
N GLU A 318 23.35 -5.52 13.80
CA GLU A 318 24.01 -6.51 12.94
C GLU A 318 24.34 -5.99 11.54
N HIS A 319 23.45 -5.19 10.95
CA HIS A 319 23.49 -4.83 9.52
C HIS A 319 23.55 -3.31 9.25
N GLY A 320 23.55 -2.48 10.30
CA GLY A 320 23.82 -1.05 10.20
C GLY A 320 22.61 -0.15 9.93
N GLU A 321 22.88 1.07 9.46
CA GLU A 321 21.93 2.19 9.50
C GLU A 321 20.66 2.03 8.66
N ASP A 322 20.64 1.08 7.71
CA ASP A 322 19.46 0.86 6.86
C ASP A 322 18.21 0.47 7.68
N PHE A 323 18.40 -0.02 8.91
CA PHE A 323 17.33 -0.38 9.87
C PHE A 323 17.12 0.66 10.98
N SER A 324 17.88 1.76 10.98
CA SER A 324 17.68 2.86 11.91
C SER A 324 16.52 3.73 11.43
N TYR A 325 15.57 4.03 12.31
CA TYR A 325 14.48 4.95 11.97
C TYR A 325 15.03 6.32 11.53
N ASP A 326 15.98 6.87 12.28
CA ASP A 326 16.50 8.21 12.02
C ASP A 326 17.60 8.25 10.95
N LEU A 327 18.38 7.18 10.79
CA LEU A 327 19.63 7.22 10.02
C LEU A 327 19.58 6.41 8.73
N CYS A 328 18.47 5.73 8.40
CA CYS A 328 18.36 5.09 7.10
C CYS A 328 18.45 6.13 5.96
N PRO A 329 18.91 5.74 4.75
CA PRO A 329 19.12 6.68 3.64
C PRO A 329 17.93 7.60 3.35
N ARG A 330 16.71 7.05 3.33
CA ARG A 330 15.49 7.81 3.06
C ARG A 330 15.15 8.79 4.18
N ALA A 331 15.37 8.43 5.44
CA ALA A 331 15.21 9.35 6.56
C ALA A 331 16.18 10.53 6.45
N LYS A 332 17.45 10.27 6.08
CA LYS A 332 18.46 11.30 5.87
C LYS A 332 18.11 12.24 4.71
N ILE A 333 17.67 11.69 3.57
CA ILE A 333 17.26 12.45 2.39
C ILE A 333 16.02 13.30 2.71
N PHE A 334 14.95 12.72 3.29
CA PHE A 334 13.77 13.50 3.68
C PHE A 334 14.13 14.60 4.67
N ARG A 335 14.96 14.32 5.68
CA ARG A 335 15.39 15.33 6.67
C ARG A 335 16.13 16.49 6.02
N ARG A 336 17.01 16.22 5.05
CA ARG A 336 17.77 17.24 4.30
C ARG A 336 16.85 18.05 3.37
N ASP A 337 15.96 17.38 2.65
CA ASP A 337 15.36 17.95 1.44
C ASP A 337 13.88 18.31 1.56
N GLN A 338 13.15 17.84 2.58
CA GLN A 338 11.71 18.12 2.73
C GLN A 338 11.39 19.63 2.74
N SER A 339 12.32 20.46 3.22
CA SER A 339 12.13 21.90 3.23
C SER A 339 12.14 22.51 1.83
N SER A 340 12.64 21.83 0.80
CA SER A 340 12.54 22.30 -0.58
C SER A 340 11.13 22.18 -1.17
N VAL A 341 10.24 21.43 -0.53
CA VAL A 341 8.86 21.25 -0.97
C VAL A 341 8.02 22.48 -0.61
N ARG A 342 7.58 23.21 -1.63
CA ARG A 342 6.79 24.46 -1.54
C ARG A 342 5.42 24.37 -2.20
N ASP A 343 5.23 23.40 -3.07
CA ASP A 343 4.05 23.23 -3.90
C ASP A 343 3.96 21.78 -4.41
N LEU A 344 2.92 21.49 -5.20
CA LEU A 344 2.72 20.16 -5.75
C LEU A 344 3.84 19.72 -6.71
N ASN A 345 4.50 20.63 -7.42
CA ASN A 345 5.57 20.28 -8.37
C ASN A 345 6.87 19.89 -7.66
N SER A 346 7.27 20.65 -6.65
CA SER A 346 8.38 20.31 -5.77
C SER A 346 8.11 19.04 -4.95
N LEU A 347 6.84 18.77 -4.59
CA LEU A 347 6.43 17.49 -4.00
C LEU A 347 6.59 16.33 -4.99
N LYS A 348 6.16 16.47 -6.25
CA LYS A 348 6.39 15.47 -7.29
C LYS A 348 7.88 15.19 -7.44
N HIS A 349 8.72 16.22 -7.46
CA HIS A 349 10.15 16.08 -7.61
C HIS A 349 10.78 15.26 -6.46
N ILE A 350 10.57 15.64 -5.19
CA ILE A 350 11.15 14.88 -4.06
C ILE A 350 10.66 13.43 -4.01
N MET A 351 9.39 13.19 -4.35
CA MET A 351 8.81 11.84 -4.32
C MET A 351 9.27 10.95 -5.49
N ARG A 352 9.85 11.55 -6.53
CA ARG A 352 10.52 10.90 -7.65
C ARG A 352 12.03 10.90 -7.54
N TYR A 353 12.58 11.49 -6.48
CA TYR A 353 14.01 11.71 -6.34
C TYR A 353 14.80 10.40 -6.37
N ASN A 354 15.78 10.38 -7.27
CA ASN A 354 16.85 9.40 -7.31
C ASN A 354 18.07 9.96 -8.04
N ASP A 355 19.10 10.31 -7.28
CA ASP A 355 20.42 10.70 -7.78
C ASP A 355 21.50 9.84 -7.12
N TYR A 356 21.30 8.52 -7.12
CA TYR A 356 22.09 7.58 -6.32
C TYR A 356 23.60 7.61 -6.59
N LYS A 357 24.00 8.11 -7.76
CA LYS A 357 25.41 8.24 -8.16
C LYS A 357 26.11 9.42 -7.48
N SER A 358 25.35 10.46 -7.14
CA SER A 358 25.90 11.71 -6.61
C SER A 358 25.50 11.96 -5.16
N ASP A 359 24.33 11.48 -4.72
CA ASP A 359 23.86 11.66 -3.35
C ASP A 359 24.71 10.85 -2.36
N PRO A 360 25.40 11.49 -1.40
CA PRO A 360 26.23 10.79 -0.43
C PRO A 360 25.45 9.81 0.46
N TYR A 361 24.14 10.01 0.65
CA TYR A 361 23.31 9.10 1.43
C TYR A 361 22.93 7.83 0.66
N SER A 362 23.05 7.84 -0.65
CA SER A 362 22.78 6.68 -1.49
C SER A 362 23.96 5.72 -1.59
N GLN A 363 25.19 6.18 -1.36
CA GLN A 363 26.40 5.35 -1.39
C GLN A 363 26.55 4.51 -2.67
N GLY A 364 26.09 5.04 -3.82
CA GLY A 364 26.12 4.31 -5.09
C GLY A 364 25.06 3.21 -5.25
N ASP A 365 24.17 3.02 -4.28
CA ASP A 365 23.06 2.06 -4.37
C ASP A 365 21.79 2.74 -4.93
N PRO A 366 21.28 2.30 -6.10
CA PRO A 366 20.12 2.90 -6.75
C PRO A 366 18.80 2.73 -5.98
N CYS A 367 18.79 1.98 -4.89
CA CYS A 367 17.65 1.82 -4.00
C CYS A 367 17.78 2.53 -2.65
N LYS A 368 18.94 3.11 -2.34
CA LYS A 368 19.12 4.02 -1.20
C LYS A 368 18.69 5.45 -1.55
N SER A 369 17.47 5.59 -2.06
CA SER A 369 16.87 6.88 -2.44
C SER A 369 15.36 6.89 -2.21
N ILE A 370 14.65 8.00 -2.47
CA ILE A 370 13.18 8.12 -2.25
C ILE A 370 12.39 7.30 -3.26
N CYS A 371 12.90 7.16 -4.48
CA CYS A 371 12.29 6.37 -5.54
C CYS A 371 13.31 5.37 -6.14
N CYS A 372 13.48 4.22 -5.48
CA CYS A 372 14.43 3.15 -5.83
C CYS A 372 14.34 2.68 -7.28
N ARG A 373 15.50 2.34 -7.86
CA ARG A 373 15.67 1.80 -9.22
C ARG A 373 16.50 0.52 -9.19
N ASN A 374 15.91 -0.58 -8.69
CA ASN A 374 16.65 -1.85 -8.52
C ASN A 374 17.13 -2.45 -9.85
N ASP A 375 16.50 -2.03 -10.95
CA ASP A 375 16.88 -2.39 -12.31
C ASP A 375 18.20 -1.75 -12.79
N LEU A 376 18.72 -0.76 -12.06
CA LEU A 376 19.97 -0.07 -12.37
C LEU A 376 21.17 -0.57 -11.56
N TRP A 377 20.99 -1.60 -10.73
CA TRP A 377 22.10 -2.26 -10.06
C TRP A 377 23.04 -2.89 -11.10
N GLU A 378 24.35 -2.70 -10.94
CA GLU A 378 25.35 -3.30 -11.85
C GLU A 378 25.35 -4.84 -11.75
N HIS A 379 25.12 -5.35 -10.54
CA HIS A 379 25.15 -6.77 -10.22
C HIS A 379 23.79 -7.15 -9.63
N GLN A 380 23.14 -8.18 -10.19
CA GLN A 380 21.81 -8.64 -9.75
C GLN A 380 20.65 -7.64 -9.98
N ALA A 381 20.72 -6.87 -11.07
CA ALA A 381 19.59 -6.06 -11.51
C ALA A 381 18.29 -6.88 -11.56
N SER A 382 17.20 -6.31 -11.05
CA SER A 382 15.88 -6.93 -11.15
C SER A 382 14.82 -5.86 -11.43
N PRO A 383 13.72 -6.22 -12.13
CA PRO A 383 12.70 -5.25 -12.51
C PRO A 383 11.81 -4.95 -11.30
N GLY A 384 12.31 -4.14 -10.38
CA GLY A 384 11.62 -3.74 -9.17
C GLY A 384 12.15 -2.43 -8.59
N GLY A 385 11.41 -1.88 -7.64
CA GLY A 385 11.68 -0.58 -7.06
C GLY A 385 10.46 0.30 -7.13
N CYS A 386 10.68 1.61 -7.07
CA CYS A 386 9.64 2.61 -7.17
C CYS A 386 9.02 2.63 -8.56
N TYR A 387 7.70 2.51 -8.67
CA TYR A 387 7.02 2.48 -9.98
C TYR A 387 5.86 3.44 -10.12
N ASP A 388 5.59 4.28 -9.12
CA ASP A 388 4.63 5.35 -9.26
C ASP A 388 4.94 6.48 -8.30
N THR A 389 4.18 7.55 -8.47
CA THR A 389 3.93 8.55 -7.42
C THR A 389 2.51 9.05 -7.59
N LYS A 390 1.81 9.19 -6.47
CA LYS A 390 0.53 9.91 -6.36
C LYS A 390 0.75 11.12 -5.46
N VAL A 391 0.26 12.27 -5.87
CA VAL A 391 0.31 13.53 -5.11
C VAL A 391 -1.05 14.19 -5.10
N THR A 392 -1.39 14.84 -4.00
CA THR A 392 -2.53 15.75 -3.91
C THR A 392 -2.20 16.86 -2.90
N ASP A 393 -3.04 17.86 -2.84
CA ASP A 393 -3.07 18.84 -1.77
C ASP A 393 -4.44 18.83 -1.07
N LEU A 394 -4.62 19.64 -0.03
CA LEU A 394 -5.84 19.63 0.76
C LEU A 394 -7.09 19.97 -0.09
N HIS A 395 -6.95 20.93 -1.01
CA HIS A 395 -8.05 21.38 -1.87
C HIS A 395 -8.42 20.31 -2.90
N MET A 396 -7.44 19.77 -3.60
CA MET A 396 -7.62 18.67 -4.56
C MET A 396 -8.21 17.43 -3.88
N ALA A 397 -7.76 17.11 -2.66
CA ALA A 397 -8.24 15.95 -1.92
C ALA A 397 -9.74 16.01 -1.62
N GLN A 398 -10.27 17.19 -1.26
CA GLN A 398 -11.70 17.41 -1.03
C GLN A 398 -12.54 17.18 -2.30
N GLU A 399 -11.94 17.36 -3.48
CA GLU A 399 -12.56 17.09 -4.76
C GLU A 399 -12.31 15.67 -5.30
N PHE A 400 -11.68 14.79 -4.50
CA PHE A 400 -11.22 13.47 -4.92
C PHE A 400 -10.26 13.51 -6.12
N VAL A 401 -9.45 14.57 -6.18
CA VAL A 401 -8.48 14.82 -7.24
C VAL A 401 -7.06 14.51 -6.74
N ALA A 402 -6.27 13.89 -7.59
CA ALA A 402 -4.83 13.69 -7.40
C ALA A 402 -4.11 13.78 -8.74
N GLU A 403 -2.81 14.02 -8.72
CA GLU A 403 -1.96 13.74 -9.87
C GLU A 403 -1.20 12.44 -9.65
N ALA A 404 -1.10 11.60 -10.69
CA ALA A 404 -0.38 10.34 -10.60
C ALA A 404 0.47 10.07 -11.84
N VAL A 405 1.62 9.42 -11.63
CA VAL A 405 2.49 8.90 -12.69
C VAL A 405 2.69 7.40 -12.51
N ASN A 406 2.67 6.62 -13.61
CA ASN A 406 2.95 5.19 -13.60
C ASN A 406 4.28 4.91 -14.31
N GLY A 407 5.28 4.48 -13.57
CA GLY A 407 6.57 4.02 -14.07
C GLY A 407 7.75 4.32 -13.14
N PRO A 408 8.91 3.69 -13.34
CA PRO A 408 10.14 4.00 -12.61
C PRO A 408 10.67 5.40 -12.89
N THR A 409 11.40 6.00 -11.94
CA THR A 409 11.87 7.40 -12.05
C THR A 409 12.97 7.60 -13.06
N THR A 410 12.85 8.66 -13.84
CA THR A 410 13.88 9.19 -14.76
C THR A 410 14.54 10.45 -14.21
N ASP A 411 14.23 10.81 -12.96
CA ASP A 411 14.85 11.94 -12.27
C ASP A 411 16.38 11.76 -12.17
N GLY A 412 17.14 12.84 -12.00
CA GLY A 412 18.61 12.77 -11.97
C GLY A 412 19.26 12.31 -13.30
N GLY A 413 18.51 12.33 -14.40
CA GLY A 413 18.98 11.85 -15.72
C GLY A 413 19.03 10.33 -15.84
N LEU A 414 18.31 9.60 -14.98
CA LEU A 414 18.24 8.14 -15.04
C LEU A 414 17.55 7.65 -16.31
N PRO A 415 18.00 6.53 -16.90
CA PRO A 415 17.44 6.03 -18.14
C PRO A 415 16.00 5.55 -17.95
N VAL A 416 15.18 5.75 -18.99
CA VAL A 416 13.83 5.18 -19.11
C VAL A 416 13.91 3.65 -18.94
N PHE A 417 13.10 3.12 -18.03
CA PHE A 417 12.98 1.68 -17.86
C PHE A 417 12.39 1.03 -19.12
N SER A 418 12.94 -0.13 -19.48
CA SER A 418 12.55 -0.95 -20.63
C SER A 418 12.51 -2.42 -20.20
N TRP A 419 11.49 -3.16 -20.64
CA TRP A 419 11.38 -4.60 -20.37
C TRP A 419 12.38 -5.45 -21.15
N GLY A 420 13.01 -4.91 -22.20
CA GLY A 420 13.94 -5.65 -23.08
C GLY A 420 15.00 -6.46 -22.31
N PRO A 421 15.75 -5.87 -21.37
CA PRO A 421 16.72 -6.58 -20.52
C PRO A 421 16.11 -7.56 -19.49
N PHE A 422 14.80 -7.49 -19.24
CA PHE A 422 14.11 -8.24 -18.18
C PHE A 422 13.01 -9.16 -18.74
N ASN A 423 13.27 -9.75 -19.91
CA ASN A 423 12.28 -10.54 -20.67
C ASN A 423 11.81 -11.83 -19.96
N SER A 424 12.53 -12.31 -18.94
CA SER A 424 12.19 -13.51 -18.17
C SER A 424 11.09 -13.28 -17.13
N THR A 425 10.80 -12.02 -16.80
CA THR A 425 9.72 -11.65 -15.87
C THR A 425 8.41 -11.53 -16.65
N SER A 426 7.32 -12.10 -16.16
CA SER A 426 6.01 -11.98 -16.80
C SER A 426 5.50 -10.52 -16.76
N HIS A 427 5.15 -9.96 -17.92
CA HIS A 427 4.73 -8.56 -18.08
C HIS A 427 3.67 -8.40 -19.20
N GLN A 428 2.74 -9.35 -19.28
CA GLN A 428 1.62 -9.32 -20.24
C GLN A 428 0.81 -8.03 -20.09
N GLY A 429 0.45 -7.42 -21.23
CA GLY A 429 -0.33 -6.18 -21.29
C GLY A 429 0.40 -4.92 -20.79
N LEU A 430 1.66 -5.02 -20.37
CA LEU A 430 2.45 -3.87 -19.93
C LEU A 430 3.15 -3.17 -21.11
N PRO A 431 3.33 -1.83 -21.07
CA PRO A 431 4.06 -1.12 -22.11
C PRO A 431 5.54 -1.53 -22.13
N PRO A 432 6.20 -1.58 -23.29
CA PRO A 432 7.60 -2.03 -23.37
C PRO A 432 8.59 -1.07 -22.70
N LYS A 433 8.23 0.20 -22.56
CA LYS A 433 9.02 1.28 -21.94
C LYS A 433 8.13 2.20 -21.11
N TYR A 434 8.69 2.81 -20.08
CA TYR A 434 7.96 3.69 -19.15
C TYR A 434 8.53 5.10 -19.18
N ASN A 435 7.90 5.95 -19.99
CA ASN A 435 8.25 7.36 -20.11
C ASN A 435 6.98 8.23 -20.01
N PHE A 436 6.22 8.02 -18.94
CA PHE A 436 4.97 8.70 -18.70
C PHE A 436 5.18 9.92 -17.80
N SER A 437 4.34 10.94 -17.99
CA SER A 437 4.25 12.11 -17.13
C SER A 437 3.12 11.95 -16.11
N PHE A 438 3.10 12.84 -15.12
CA PHE A 438 1.95 12.97 -14.22
C PHE A 438 0.69 13.32 -15.02
N VAL A 439 -0.43 12.71 -14.66
CA VAL A 439 -1.75 13.01 -15.19
C VAL A 439 -2.74 13.25 -14.05
N LEU A 440 -3.74 14.09 -14.31
CA LEU A 440 -4.81 14.38 -13.36
C LEU A 440 -5.78 13.20 -13.27
N MET A 441 -6.06 12.76 -12.06
CA MET A 441 -7.03 11.71 -11.73
C MET A 441 -8.20 12.37 -11.01
N GLN A 442 -9.38 12.34 -11.60
CA GLN A 442 -10.59 12.97 -11.06
C GLN A 442 -11.85 12.16 -11.41
N PRO A 443 -12.84 12.10 -10.50
CA PRO A 443 -14.08 11.40 -10.78
C PRO A 443 -14.84 12.07 -11.94
N GLN A 444 -15.45 11.26 -12.80
CA GLN A 444 -16.31 11.73 -13.90
C GLN A 444 -17.81 11.57 -13.60
N LEU A 445 -18.14 10.70 -12.63
CA LEU A 445 -19.51 10.27 -12.35
C LEU A 445 -20.10 10.91 -11.09
N PHE A 446 -19.28 11.56 -10.26
CA PHE A 446 -19.71 12.31 -9.10
C PHE A 446 -18.79 13.50 -8.90
N HIS A 447 -19.40 14.62 -8.52
CA HIS A 447 -18.69 15.75 -7.91
C HIS A 447 -18.98 15.73 -6.39
N PRO A 448 -18.12 16.34 -5.57
CA PRO A 448 -18.22 16.32 -4.11
C PRO A 448 -19.63 16.55 -3.57
#